data_AF-A0A2W0BI82-F1
#
_entry.id   AF-A0A2W0BI82-F1
#
_cell.length_a   1.000
_cell.length_b   1.000
_cell.length_c   1.000
_cell.angle_alpha   90.00
_cell.angle_beta   90.00
_cell.angle_gamma   90.00
#
_symmetry.space_group_name_H-M   'P 1'
#
loop_
_entity.id
_entity.type
_entity.pdbx_description
1 polymer ?
#
loop_
_entity_poly.entity_id
_entity_poly.type
_entity_poly.pdbx_seq_one_letter_code
_entity_poly.pdbx_strand_id
1 'polypeptide(L)'
;MQNFSSKSFLAHLYSNWRATVGASLILIALFVSPFTTSAQRKKNSGPRALAVVTWNGDSAIPEPGTSVLTPVAILVESRFYDAELYQAQPEPLAVDAGVIYDVFKNGDPVGTFTVGGSRQDKGIWYGLGRFDARKEKSAAAAKNSSTAPAAPATEDDRPKLRRGPPPPPAPKEQTDEVLNNIDRDPERPTLRRQTAEERKAKSVVPAKEFVPPTIHMAVAISDAGGPEARPFVFRAKPGETDQLRAAMEKLARAEIDKLRKTPKPPVTQGHPGMRQRTLSSTSWPPLTLQDAIFGIFDVNSNNAPILVYSAAAIVDGVKKYVTVAAWEEIDESLRKVFAQVTDDHHLDVYPRLEVIDAVDARGNSRGELLFRAFGDQGNRFALYHPGPDSLELIFDSASAQSER
;
A
#
# COMPACT_ATOMS: atom_id res chain seq x y z
N MET A 1 55.53 -5.22 -41.61
CA MET A 1 54.48 -5.01 -40.60
C MET A 1 53.58 -3.88 -41.07
N GLN A 2 52.28 -4.18 -41.19
CA GLN A 2 51.11 -3.30 -41.02
C GLN A 2 50.99 -2.06 -41.94
N ASN A 3 50.04 -2.09 -42.89
CA ASN A 3 48.63 -1.65 -42.74
C ASN A 3 48.50 -0.13 -42.93
N PHE A 4 47.54 0.48 -43.62
CA PHE A 4 46.24 0.08 -44.15
C PHE A 4 45.94 0.95 -45.39
N SER A 5 45.29 0.38 -46.40
CA SER A 5 44.97 0.99 -47.70
C SER A 5 43.48 0.91 -47.99
N SER A 6 42.86 2.02 -48.40
CA SER A 6 41.81 2.16 -49.45
C SER A 6 41.31 3.61 -49.43
N LYS A 7 41.57 4.51 -50.40
CA LYS A 7 41.11 4.61 -51.80
C LYS A 7 39.59 4.55 -52.01
N SER A 8 38.96 5.72 -52.22
CA SER A 8 38.23 6.12 -53.45
C SER A 8 37.73 7.57 -53.30
N PHE A 9 38.18 8.53 -54.11
CA PHE A 9 37.84 8.85 -55.50
C PHE A 9 36.45 9.50 -55.71
N LEU A 10 36.53 10.77 -56.17
CA LEU A 10 35.64 11.52 -57.07
C LEU A 10 34.56 12.44 -56.50
N ALA A 11 34.97 13.70 -56.36
CA ALA A 11 34.16 14.89 -56.59
C ALA A 11 34.23 15.32 -58.08
N HIS A 12 33.19 16.04 -58.53
CA HIS A 12 33.01 16.92 -59.70
C HIS A 12 31.62 16.62 -60.30
N LEU A 13 30.71 17.56 -60.61
CA LEU A 13 30.81 18.90 -61.19
C LEU A 13 29.35 19.45 -61.25
N TYR A 14 28.96 20.63 -60.78
CA TYR A 14 28.73 21.91 -61.52
C TYR A 14 27.72 22.67 -60.63
N SER A 15 28.00 23.80 -59.97
CA SER A 15 28.23 25.17 -60.46
C SER A 15 26.99 25.89 -60.99
N ASN A 16 26.78 27.10 -60.42
CA ASN A 16 26.01 28.28 -60.88
C ASN A 16 24.60 28.45 -60.28
N TRP A 17 24.11 29.65 -59.91
CA TRP A 17 24.65 30.98 -59.62
C TRP A 17 23.44 31.83 -59.16
N ARG A 18 23.67 32.73 -58.19
CA ARG A 18 22.95 34.01 -57.92
C ARG A 18 21.44 34.04 -57.59
N ALA A 19 21.19 34.29 -56.30
CA ALA A 19 20.48 35.44 -55.73
C ALA A 19 19.35 36.15 -56.53
N THR A 20 18.16 36.17 -55.94
CA THR A 20 17.29 37.36 -55.88
C THR A 20 16.46 37.34 -54.59
N VAL A 21 16.48 38.48 -53.91
CA VAL A 21 15.68 38.86 -52.73
C VAL A 21 14.22 39.06 -53.16
N GLY A 22 13.27 38.59 -52.35
CA GLY A 22 11.85 38.88 -52.52
C GLY A 22 11.10 38.57 -51.23
N ALA A 23 10.87 39.60 -50.42
CA ALA A 23 10.10 39.54 -49.19
C ALA A 23 8.61 39.24 -49.50
N SER A 24 8.06 38.21 -48.88
CA SER A 24 6.61 38.03 -48.75
C SER A 24 6.29 37.67 -47.31
N LEU A 25 5.62 38.62 -46.65
CA LEU A 25 5.00 38.52 -45.33
C LEU A 25 4.04 37.33 -45.29
N ILE A 26 4.38 36.30 -44.53
CA ILE A 26 3.41 35.29 -44.06
C ILE A 26 3.07 35.63 -42.62
N LEU A 27 1.81 36.01 -42.44
CA LEU A 27 1.18 36.35 -41.18
C LEU A 27 0.94 35.04 -40.40
N ILE A 28 1.90 34.67 -39.55
CA ILE A 28 1.75 33.54 -38.62
C ILE A 28 0.88 34.02 -37.45
N ALA A 29 -0.42 33.76 -37.52
CA ALA A 29 -1.27 33.75 -36.34
C ALA A 29 -0.92 32.51 -35.50
N LEU A 30 0.03 32.66 -34.58
CA LEU A 30 0.28 31.69 -33.51
C LEU A 30 -0.97 31.64 -32.62
N PHE A 31 -1.74 30.57 -32.74
CA PHE A 31 -2.63 30.11 -31.68
C PHE A 31 -1.75 29.69 -30.48
N VAL A 32 -1.42 30.66 -29.62
CA VAL A 32 -0.95 30.37 -28.27
C VAL A 32 -2.16 29.95 -27.46
N SER A 33 -2.51 28.67 -27.54
CA SER A 33 -3.39 28.06 -26.55
C SER A 33 -2.67 28.20 -25.19
N PRO A 34 -3.25 28.88 -24.19
CA PRO A 34 -2.69 28.78 -22.85
C PRO A 34 -2.96 27.35 -22.39
N PHE A 35 -1.96 26.49 -22.49
CA PHE A 35 -1.86 25.37 -21.57
C PHE A 35 -1.71 26.00 -20.19
N THR A 36 -2.84 26.28 -19.55
CA THR A 36 -2.88 26.44 -18.12
C THR A 36 -2.52 25.07 -17.58
N THR A 37 -1.23 24.83 -17.36
CA THR A 37 -0.79 23.90 -16.33
C THR A 37 -1.42 24.45 -15.06
N SER A 38 -2.61 23.95 -14.73
CA SER A 38 -3.10 24.01 -13.37
C SER A 38 -2.06 23.26 -12.57
N ALA A 39 -1.08 23.98 -12.05
CA ALA A 39 -0.33 23.54 -10.91
C ALA A 39 -1.42 23.30 -9.86
N GLN A 40 -1.87 22.04 -9.75
CA GLN A 40 -2.73 21.62 -8.66
C GLN A 40 -2.01 22.10 -7.42
N ARG A 41 -2.54 23.16 -6.80
CA ARG A 41 -2.04 23.63 -5.52
C ARG A 41 -1.99 22.38 -4.67
N LYS A 42 -0.79 21.98 -4.24
CA LYS A 42 -0.62 20.91 -3.27
C LYS A 42 -1.49 21.32 -2.10
N LYS A 43 -2.70 20.77 -2.03
CA LYS A 43 -3.51 20.83 -0.83
C LYS A 43 -2.56 20.27 0.21
N ASN A 44 -2.19 21.05 1.23
CA ASN A 44 -1.45 20.52 2.35
C ASN A 44 -2.34 19.41 2.90
N SER A 45 -2.10 18.18 2.46
CA SER A 45 -2.69 17.00 3.05
C SER A 45 -2.10 17.03 4.45
N GLY A 46 -2.95 17.22 5.45
CA GLY A 46 -2.54 17.08 6.84
C GLY A 46 -1.91 15.70 7.10
N PRO A 47 -1.69 15.31 8.35
CA PRO A 47 -1.17 13.97 8.64
C PRO A 47 -1.99 12.89 7.92
N ARG A 48 -1.30 11.94 7.30
CA ARG A 48 -1.91 10.74 6.71
C ARG A 48 -1.47 9.53 7.51
N ALA A 49 -2.39 8.93 8.24
CA ALA A 49 -2.15 7.74 9.05
C ALA A 49 -2.45 6.47 8.24
N LEU A 50 -1.61 5.47 8.42
CA LEU A 50 -1.73 4.12 7.91
C LEU A 50 -1.88 3.17 9.08
N ALA A 51 -2.78 2.21 8.92
CA ALA A 51 -3.06 1.18 9.90
C ALA A 51 -3.44 -0.14 9.21
N VAL A 52 -3.43 -1.23 9.97
CA VAL A 52 -3.95 -2.53 9.56
C VAL A 52 -5.11 -2.91 10.46
N VAL A 53 -6.25 -3.24 9.86
CA VAL A 53 -7.39 -3.81 10.57
C VAL A 53 -7.28 -5.33 10.50
N THR A 54 -7.25 -5.98 11.66
CA THR A 54 -7.22 -7.43 11.79
C THR A 54 -8.53 -7.95 12.36
N TRP A 55 -9.02 -9.07 11.84
CA TRP A 55 -10.20 -9.73 12.39
C TRP A 55 -10.09 -11.25 12.24
N ASN A 56 -10.92 -11.93 13.00
CA ASN A 56 -11.01 -13.38 13.07
C ASN A 56 -12.35 -13.83 12.49
N GLY A 57 -12.36 -14.92 11.73
CA GLY A 57 -13.58 -15.49 11.15
C GLY A 57 -13.36 -15.94 9.71
N ASP A 58 -14.44 -16.30 9.03
CA ASP A 58 -14.40 -16.71 7.61
C ASP A 58 -14.72 -15.54 6.66
N SER A 59 -15.08 -14.37 7.20
CA SER A 59 -15.48 -13.21 6.42
C SER A 59 -14.29 -12.57 5.70
N ALA A 60 -14.44 -12.30 4.41
CA ALA A 60 -13.45 -11.61 3.59
C ALA A 60 -13.32 -10.10 3.87
N ILE A 61 -14.21 -9.55 4.70
CA ILE A 61 -14.22 -8.16 5.20
C ILE A 61 -14.32 -8.12 6.73
N PRO A 62 -13.87 -7.05 7.38
CA PRO A 62 -13.91 -6.96 8.84
C PRO A 62 -15.31 -7.12 9.41
N GLU A 63 -15.40 -7.82 10.54
CA GLU A 63 -16.65 -7.98 11.28
C GLU A 63 -16.80 -6.87 12.35
N PRO A 64 -18.02 -6.34 12.55
CA PRO A 64 -18.26 -5.35 13.61
C PRO A 64 -17.98 -5.94 14.99
N GLY A 65 -17.14 -5.26 15.79
CA GLY A 65 -16.88 -5.60 17.19
C GLY A 65 -15.85 -6.70 17.43
N THR A 66 -15.35 -7.37 16.39
CA THR A 66 -14.25 -8.37 16.48
C THR A 66 -12.98 -7.91 15.78
N SER A 67 -13.03 -6.75 15.11
CA SER A 67 -11.91 -6.14 14.43
C SER A 67 -11.09 -5.23 15.35
N VAL A 68 -9.78 -5.29 15.21
CA VAL A 68 -8.80 -4.48 15.94
C VAL A 68 -7.95 -3.72 14.93
N LEU A 69 -7.71 -2.44 15.20
CA LEU A 69 -6.83 -1.60 14.39
C LEU A 69 -5.42 -1.59 15.01
N THR A 70 -4.40 -1.86 14.20
CA THR A 70 -2.99 -1.70 14.58
C THR A 70 -2.41 -0.52 13.80
N PRO A 71 -1.96 0.55 14.48
CA PRO A 71 -1.33 1.69 13.81
C PRO A 71 0.00 1.26 13.17
N VAL A 72 0.33 1.81 12.00
CA VAL A 72 1.56 1.46 11.25
C VAL A 72 2.45 2.67 11.09
N ALA A 73 2.00 3.70 10.37
CA ALA A 73 2.82 4.86 10.08
C ALA A 73 1.97 6.13 9.97
N ILE A 74 2.55 7.28 10.29
CA ILE A 74 1.97 8.60 9.98
C ILE A 74 2.92 9.32 9.04
N LEU A 75 2.41 9.73 7.88
CA LEU A 75 3.10 10.61 6.95
C LEU A 75 2.82 12.07 7.34
N VAL A 76 3.88 12.82 7.63
CA VAL A 76 3.86 14.27 7.86
C VAL A 76 5.01 14.87 7.07
N GLU A 77 4.74 15.93 6.30
CA GLU A 77 5.77 16.64 5.52
C GLU A 77 6.62 15.69 4.64
N SER A 78 5.98 14.71 4.00
CA SER A 78 6.63 13.69 3.16
C SER A 78 7.58 12.73 3.88
N ARG A 79 7.58 12.71 5.22
CA ARG A 79 8.33 11.76 6.05
C ARG A 79 7.40 10.84 6.82
N PHE A 80 7.73 9.56 6.87
CA PHE A 80 7.03 8.59 7.70
C PHE A 80 7.57 8.60 9.13
N TYR A 81 6.65 8.55 10.08
CA TYR A 81 6.88 8.38 11.51
C TYR A 81 6.12 7.14 11.97
N ASP A 82 6.61 6.49 13.03
CA ASP A 82 5.89 5.40 13.66
C ASP A 82 4.60 5.92 14.33
N ALA A 83 3.48 5.35 13.91
CA ALA A 83 2.16 5.73 14.38
C ALA A 83 1.89 5.32 15.84
N GLU A 84 2.66 4.39 16.40
CA GLU A 84 2.62 4.05 17.83
C GLU A 84 3.28 5.11 18.71
N LEU A 85 4.14 5.96 18.15
CA LEU A 85 4.93 6.94 18.88
C LEU A 85 4.52 8.38 18.58
N TYR A 86 4.03 8.63 17.36
CA TYR A 86 3.76 9.96 16.89
C TYR A 86 2.64 10.64 17.71
N GLN A 87 3.04 11.70 18.41
CA GLN A 87 2.18 12.52 19.29
C GLN A 87 1.41 11.69 20.33
N ALA A 88 2.09 10.76 20.99
CA ALA A 88 1.53 9.96 22.08
C ALA A 88 1.36 10.77 23.38
N GLN A 89 0.21 11.46 23.53
CA GLN A 89 -0.24 12.08 24.79
C GLN A 89 -1.79 12.10 24.83
N PRO A 90 -2.46 11.47 25.82
CA PRO A 90 -1.99 10.30 26.59
C PRO A 90 -1.84 9.04 25.71
N GLU A 91 -2.42 9.05 24.51
CA GLU A 91 -2.39 7.96 23.52
C GLU A 91 -1.88 8.48 22.17
N PRO A 92 -1.32 7.61 21.30
CA PRO A 92 -0.86 8.02 19.97
C PRO A 92 -1.97 8.60 19.11
N LEU A 93 -1.64 9.59 18.27
CA LEU A 93 -2.61 10.25 17.38
C LEU A 93 -3.40 9.25 16.52
N ALA A 94 -2.76 8.16 16.09
CA ALA A 94 -3.37 7.16 15.23
C ALA A 94 -4.50 6.33 15.89
N VAL A 95 -4.48 6.20 17.22
CA VAL A 95 -5.47 5.41 17.97
C VAL A 95 -6.36 6.29 18.86
N ASP A 96 -6.33 7.60 18.61
CA ASP A 96 -7.15 8.58 19.31
C ASP A 96 -8.64 8.34 19.05
N ALA A 97 -9.45 8.44 20.10
CA ALA A 97 -10.89 8.20 20.00
C ALA A 97 -11.57 9.12 18.97
N GLY A 98 -12.40 8.51 18.13
CA GLY A 98 -13.16 9.15 17.07
C GLY A 98 -12.41 9.27 15.73
N VAL A 99 -11.14 8.87 15.63
CA VAL A 99 -10.43 8.80 14.34
C VAL A 99 -11.10 7.77 13.43
N ILE A 100 -11.33 8.16 12.17
CA ILE A 100 -11.95 7.32 11.14
C ILE A 100 -10.88 6.94 10.14
N TYR A 101 -10.79 5.64 9.86
CA TYR A 101 -10.01 5.08 8.78
C TYR A 101 -10.93 4.56 7.69
N ASP A 102 -10.64 4.89 6.43
CA ASP A 102 -11.20 4.17 5.29
C ASP A 102 -10.39 2.88 5.11
N VAL A 103 -11.08 1.74 5.06
CA VAL A 103 -10.48 0.41 4.96
C VAL A 103 -10.52 -0.04 3.50
N PHE A 104 -9.42 -0.60 3.03
CA PHE A 104 -9.18 -0.98 1.66
C PHE A 104 -8.80 -2.46 1.54
N LYS A 105 -9.13 -3.04 0.39
CA LYS A 105 -8.66 -4.34 -0.06
C LYS A 105 -8.25 -4.21 -1.53
N ASN A 106 -6.99 -4.43 -1.86
CA ASN A 106 -6.41 -4.19 -3.18
C ASN A 106 -6.66 -2.76 -3.68
N GLY A 107 -6.67 -1.77 -2.78
CA GLY A 107 -7.03 -0.38 -3.09
C GLY A 107 -8.53 -0.11 -3.28
N ASP A 108 -9.38 -1.14 -3.27
CA ASP A 108 -10.83 -0.97 -3.29
C ASP A 108 -11.35 -0.68 -1.87
N PRO A 109 -12.10 0.41 -1.65
CA PRO A 109 -12.64 0.74 -0.34
C PRO A 109 -13.77 -0.21 0.06
N VAL A 110 -13.57 -0.95 1.16
CA VAL A 110 -14.53 -1.95 1.67
C VAL A 110 -15.41 -1.43 2.80
N GLY A 111 -15.02 -0.31 3.43
CA GLY A 111 -15.75 0.25 4.56
C GLY A 111 -14.95 1.27 5.33
N THR A 112 -15.42 1.61 6.52
CA THR A 112 -14.72 2.51 7.45
C THR A 112 -14.57 1.87 8.82
N PHE A 113 -13.43 2.04 9.46
CA PHE A 113 -13.19 1.69 10.85
C PHE A 113 -13.14 2.96 11.69
N THR A 114 -14.05 3.08 12.65
CA THR A 114 -14.02 4.18 13.62
C THR A 114 -13.38 3.70 14.91
N VAL A 115 -12.31 4.36 15.35
CA VAL A 115 -11.69 4.13 16.65
C VAL A 115 -12.63 4.64 17.74
N GLY A 116 -13.05 3.75 18.64
CA GLY A 116 -13.86 4.07 19.82
C GLY A 116 -13.03 4.28 21.08
N GLY A 117 -11.81 3.73 21.12
CA GLY A 117 -10.83 3.91 22.18
C GLY A 117 -9.56 3.12 21.89
N SER A 118 -8.53 3.30 22.71
CA SER A 118 -7.27 2.58 22.56
C SER A 118 -7.07 1.52 23.65
N ARG A 119 -6.16 0.58 23.38
CA ARG A 119 -5.64 -0.39 24.33
C ARG A 119 -4.16 -0.56 24.09
N GLN A 120 -3.37 -0.62 25.15
CA GLN A 120 -1.97 -1.02 25.06
C GLN A 120 -1.79 -2.44 25.60
N ASP A 121 -1.08 -3.29 24.87
CA ASP A 121 -0.64 -4.61 25.33
C ASP A 121 0.84 -4.79 25.04
N LYS A 122 1.64 -5.11 26.06
CA LYS A 122 3.11 -5.26 25.96
C LYS A 122 3.82 -4.12 25.23
N GLY A 123 3.35 -2.87 25.40
CA GLY A 123 3.94 -1.69 24.77
C GLY A 123 3.48 -1.42 23.33
N ILE A 124 2.61 -2.27 22.76
CA ILE A 124 2.00 -2.12 21.44
C ILE A 124 0.62 -1.49 21.59
N TRP A 125 0.31 -0.49 20.77
CA TRP A 125 -0.97 0.21 20.78
C TRP A 125 -1.95 -0.41 19.80
N TYR A 126 -3.21 -0.51 20.22
CA TYR A 126 -4.32 -1.02 19.43
C TYR A 126 -5.50 -0.05 19.50
N GLY A 127 -6.12 0.23 18.35
CA GLY A 127 -7.40 0.90 18.26
C GLY A 127 -8.54 -0.12 18.38
N LEU A 128 -9.34 0.01 19.42
CA LEU A 128 -10.61 -0.70 19.56
C LEU A 128 -11.71 0.14 18.91
N GLY A 129 -12.61 -0.49 18.18
CA GLY A 129 -13.55 0.28 17.39
C GLY A 129 -14.61 -0.54 16.69
N ARG A 130 -15.22 0.11 15.71
CA ARG A 130 -16.33 -0.47 14.95
C ARG A 130 -16.05 -0.31 13.47
N PHE A 131 -16.24 -1.41 12.75
CA PHE A 131 -16.26 -1.42 11.29
C PHE A 131 -17.68 -1.21 10.75
N ASP A 132 -17.77 -0.34 9.74
CA ASP A 132 -18.93 -0.11 8.89
C ASP A 132 -18.61 -0.59 7.48
N ALA A 133 -19.26 -1.66 7.05
CA ALA A 133 -19.15 -2.11 5.67
C ALA A 133 -19.73 -1.05 4.72
N ARG A 134 -19.04 -0.82 3.60
CA ARG A 134 -19.56 0.02 2.53
C ARG A 134 -20.76 -0.70 1.91
N LYS A 135 -21.93 -0.08 1.98
CA LYS A 135 -23.11 -0.56 1.24
C LYS A 135 -22.82 -0.36 -0.25
N GLU A 136 -22.77 -1.44 -1.02
CA GLU A 136 -22.70 -1.38 -2.47
C GLU A 136 -23.89 -0.57 -2.99
N LYS A 137 -23.64 0.67 -3.42
CA LYS A 137 -24.62 1.36 -4.26
C LYS A 137 -24.52 0.70 -5.63
N SER A 138 -25.43 -0.22 -5.90
CA SER A 138 -25.62 -0.83 -7.22
C SER A 138 -25.59 0.27 -8.27
N ALA A 139 -24.83 0.04 -9.34
CA ALA A 139 -24.59 0.95 -10.46
C ALA A 139 -25.85 1.23 -11.30
N ALA A 140 -26.88 1.85 -10.70
CA ALA A 140 -28.14 2.20 -11.37
C ALA A 140 -28.38 3.72 -11.47
N ALA A 141 -27.55 4.57 -10.84
CA ALA A 141 -27.73 6.03 -10.87
C ALA A 141 -26.94 6.76 -11.97
N ALA A 142 -26.18 6.04 -12.81
CA ALA A 142 -25.32 6.62 -13.86
C ALA A 142 -25.88 6.47 -15.29
N LYS A 143 -27.20 6.34 -15.44
CA LYS A 143 -27.88 6.51 -16.73
C LYS A 143 -29.13 7.33 -16.52
N ASN A 144 -28.98 8.65 -16.68
CA ASN A 144 -29.90 9.56 -17.37
C ASN A 144 -29.46 11.01 -17.09
N SER A 145 -28.45 11.45 -17.83
CA SER A 145 -28.25 12.87 -18.15
C SER A 145 -28.39 13.07 -19.66
N SER A 146 -28.87 14.24 -20.06
CA SER A 146 -29.54 14.62 -21.32
C SER A 146 -31.00 14.14 -21.39
N THR A 147 -32.03 14.98 -21.49
CA THR A 147 -32.16 16.20 -22.29
C THR A 147 -33.14 17.17 -21.62
N ALA A 148 -32.79 18.46 -21.57
CA ALA A 148 -33.71 19.54 -21.19
C ALA A 148 -34.62 19.93 -22.38
N PRO A 149 -35.86 20.37 -22.11
CA PRO A 149 -36.26 21.70 -22.58
C PRO A 149 -36.91 22.56 -21.48
N ALA A 150 -36.90 23.87 -21.69
CA ALA A 150 -37.20 24.91 -20.71
C ALA A 150 -38.68 25.35 -20.65
N ALA A 151 -39.13 25.60 -19.40
CA ALA A 151 -40.10 26.62 -18.89
C ALA A 151 -41.62 26.50 -19.22
N PRO A 152 -42.56 27.10 -18.42
CA PRO A 152 -42.37 28.08 -17.33
C PRO A 152 -43.14 27.82 -15.99
N ALA A 153 -42.96 28.78 -15.08
CA ALA A 153 -43.27 28.89 -13.65
C ALA A 153 -44.72 28.66 -13.16
N THR A 154 -44.83 28.22 -11.89
CA THR A 154 -45.76 28.79 -10.89
C THR A 154 -45.16 28.71 -9.48
N GLU A 155 -45.46 29.75 -8.70
CA GLU A 155 -45.14 30.00 -7.29
C GLU A 155 -45.70 28.95 -6.32
N ASP A 156 -45.23 29.07 -5.07
CA ASP A 156 -45.67 28.39 -3.84
C ASP A 156 -45.18 26.97 -3.57
N ASP A 157 -43.99 26.86 -2.97
CA ASP A 157 -43.87 26.20 -1.66
C ASP A 157 -42.48 26.41 -1.03
N ARG A 158 -42.40 27.23 0.03
CA ARG A 158 -41.21 27.32 0.91
C ARG A 158 -41.53 26.53 2.18
N PRO A 159 -40.82 25.44 2.52
CA PRO A 159 -41.08 24.71 3.76
C PRO A 159 -40.68 25.54 4.99
N LYS A 160 -41.67 25.86 5.84
CA LYS A 160 -41.48 26.48 7.16
C LYS A 160 -41.28 25.37 8.22
N LEU A 161 -40.32 25.57 9.13
CA LEU A 161 -40.10 24.69 10.28
C LEU A 161 -41.11 25.00 11.41
N ARG A 162 -41.78 23.97 11.94
CA ARG A 162 -42.60 24.05 13.17
C ARG A 162 -41.71 23.84 14.41
N ARG A 163 -41.79 24.73 15.41
CA ARG A 163 -41.22 24.54 16.76
C ARG A 163 -42.28 23.99 17.70
N GLY A 164 -41.92 22.99 18.52
CA GLY A 164 -42.72 22.53 19.67
C GLY A 164 -42.30 23.21 20.98
N PRO A 165 -43.16 23.21 22.02
CA PRO A 165 -42.92 23.89 23.30
C PRO A 165 -41.95 23.14 24.24
N PRO A 166 -41.31 23.82 25.22
CA PRO A 166 -40.24 23.25 26.03
C PRO A 166 -40.75 22.48 27.26
N PRO A 167 -40.08 21.38 27.68
CA PRO A 167 -40.30 20.73 28.97
C PRO A 167 -39.27 21.15 30.07
N PRO A 168 -39.57 20.86 31.37
CA PRO A 168 -39.10 21.60 32.57
C PRO A 168 -37.71 21.17 33.11
N PRO A 169 -37.14 21.86 34.15
CA PRO A 169 -35.70 21.79 34.43
C PRO A 169 -35.24 20.69 35.42
N ALA A 170 -34.02 20.21 35.14
CA ALA A 170 -32.93 19.60 35.95
C ALA A 170 -33.16 18.28 36.73
N PRO A 171 -32.14 17.39 36.77
CA PRO A 171 -31.12 17.50 37.83
C PRO A 171 -29.67 17.56 37.32
N LYS A 172 -28.78 18.05 38.19
CA LYS A 172 -27.35 18.23 38.00
C LYS A 172 -26.59 16.88 38.05
N GLU A 173 -25.38 16.92 37.48
CA GLU A 173 -24.31 15.89 37.43
C GLU A 173 -24.43 14.92 36.24
N GLN A 174 -23.47 14.75 35.32
CA GLN A 174 -22.09 15.21 35.18
C GLN A 174 -21.92 15.78 33.75
N THR A 175 -21.22 16.92 33.59
CA THR A 175 -21.06 17.58 32.29
C THR A 175 -20.03 16.88 31.39
N ASP A 176 -20.38 16.73 30.11
CA ASP A 176 -19.50 16.32 29.00
C ASP A 176 -18.27 17.24 28.79
N GLU A 177 -18.15 18.33 29.56
CA GLU A 177 -16.98 19.21 29.59
C GLU A 177 -15.75 18.52 30.17
N VAL A 178 -15.91 17.54 31.07
CA VAL A 178 -14.77 16.80 31.63
C VAL A 178 -14.22 15.77 30.63
N LEU A 179 -15.06 15.24 29.74
CA LEU A 179 -14.66 14.33 28.65
C LEU A 179 -14.12 15.08 27.42
N ASN A 180 -14.48 16.35 27.25
CA ASN A 180 -13.91 17.23 26.21
C ASN A 180 -12.60 17.92 26.64
N ASN A 181 -12.18 17.78 27.91
CA ASN A 181 -10.96 18.40 28.45
C ASN A 181 -9.74 17.47 28.50
N ILE A 182 -9.83 16.29 27.87
CA ILE A 182 -8.63 15.48 27.60
C ILE A 182 -8.16 15.84 26.19
N ASP A 183 -7.15 16.70 26.14
CA ASP A 183 -6.34 17.11 24.99
C ASP A 183 -7.01 17.80 23.79
N ARG A 184 -6.94 19.13 23.80
CA ARG A 184 -6.89 19.94 22.57
C ARG A 184 -5.89 21.08 22.72
N ASP A 185 -4.61 20.75 22.58
CA ASP A 185 -3.68 21.74 22.02
C ASP A 185 -4.23 22.13 20.63
N PRO A 186 -4.63 23.40 20.41
CA PRO A 186 -5.16 23.84 19.13
C PRO A 186 -4.14 23.74 17.98
N GLU A 187 -2.85 23.59 18.27
CA GLU A 187 -1.78 23.38 17.30
C GLU A 187 -1.54 21.89 16.97
N ARG A 188 -2.26 20.95 17.61
CA ARG A 188 -2.11 19.52 17.34
C ARG A 188 -2.70 19.17 15.96
N PRO A 189 -1.94 18.54 15.05
CA PRO A 189 -2.45 18.13 13.74
C PRO A 189 -3.55 17.07 13.89
N THR A 190 -4.57 17.14 13.02
CA THR A 190 -5.80 16.34 13.15
C THR A 190 -5.97 15.34 12.01
N LEU A 191 -6.41 14.13 12.36
CA LEU A 191 -6.91 13.11 11.43
C LEU A 191 -8.43 13.27 11.23
N ARG A 192 -9.01 12.56 10.25
CA ARG A 192 -10.46 12.55 10.03
C ARG A 192 -11.15 12.01 11.27
N ARG A 193 -12.12 12.77 11.81
CA ARG A 193 -12.91 12.37 12.99
C ARG A 193 -14.40 12.34 12.71
N GLN A 194 -15.13 11.56 13.49
CA GLN A 194 -16.60 11.61 13.53
C GLN A 194 -17.11 13.00 13.95
N THR A 195 -18.20 13.43 13.30
CA THR A 195 -18.89 14.68 13.65
C THR A 195 -19.71 14.53 14.93
N ALA A 196 -20.00 15.64 15.62
CA ALA A 196 -20.71 15.61 16.91
C ALA A 196 -22.13 14.99 16.84
N GLU A 197 -22.78 15.00 15.68
CA GLU A 197 -24.08 14.35 15.44
C GLU A 197 -24.00 12.82 15.34
N GLU A 198 -22.86 12.27 14.89
CA GLU A 198 -22.65 10.82 14.72
C GLU A 198 -22.32 10.10 16.05
N ARG A 199 -22.05 10.86 17.12
CA ARG A 199 -21.65 10.34 18.45
C ARG A 199 -22.80 9.70 19.26
N LYS A 200 -24.05 9.70 18.77
CA LYS A 200 -25.22 9.18 19.50
C LYS A 200 -25.59 7.73 19.16
N ALA A 201 -24.66 6.80 19.33
CA ALA A 201 -24.99 5.37 19.40
C ALA A 201 -24.22 4.71 20.55
N LYS A 202 -24.93 4.41 21.65
CA LYS A 202 -24.39 3.61 22.77
C LYS A 202 -24.39 2.11 22.40
N SER A 203 -23.25 1.49 22.67
CA SER A 203 -22.89 0.07 22.52
C SER A 203 -23.40 -0.78 23.69
N VAL A 204 -23.72 -2.06 23.46
CA VAL A 204 -23.08 -3.26 24.06
C VAL A 204 -23.47 -4.50 23.21
N VAL A 205 -22.50 -5.32 22.77
CA VAL A 205 -22.75 -6.69 22.28
C VAL A 205 -21.64 -7.61 22.84
N PRO A 206 -21.97 -8.83 23.34
CA PRO A 206 -21.01 -9.69 24.02
C PRO A 206 -20.07 -10.41 23.04
N ALA A 207 -18.85 -10.69 23.52
CA ALA A 207 -17.86 -11.50 22.84
C ALA A 207 -18.36 -12.95 22.67
N LYS A 208 -18.26 -13.49 21.44
CA LYS A 208 -18.53 -14.90 21.14
C LYS A 208 -17.24 -15.71 21.13
N GLU A 209 -17.41 -16.99 21.42
CA GLU A 209 -16.42 -18.03 21.75
C GLU A 209 -15.33 -18.27 20.68
N PHE A 210 -14.16 -18.64 21.16
CA PHE A 210 -12.89 -18.77 20.44
C PHE A 210 -12.81 -20.05 19.61
N VAL A 211 -12.84 -19.92 18.29
CA VAL A 211 -12.32 -20.88 17.31
C VAL A 211 -10.94 -20.38 16.89
N PRO A 212 -9.88 -21.21 16.78
CA PRO A 212 -8.55 -20.74 16.39
C PRO A 212 -8.64 -20.07 15.02
N PRO A 213 -8.42 -18.74 14.91
CA PRO A 213 -8.92 -18.02 13.76
C PRO A 213 -7.89 -17.96 12.62
N THR A 214 -8.39 -18.05 11.39
CA THR A 214 -7.74 -17.42 10.24
C THR A 214 -7.74 -15.91 10.52
N ILE A 215 -6.56 -15.33 10.73
CA ILE A 215 -6.42 -13.89 10.95
C ILE A 215 -6.43 -13.22 9.58
N HIS A 216 -7.49 -12.49 9.28
CA HIS A 216 -7.56 -11.65 8.10
C HIS A 216 -7.00 -10.26 8.38
N MET A 217 -6.47 -9.61 7.34
CA MET A 217 -5.89 -8.28 7.41
C MET A 217 -6.39 -7.42 6.25
N ALA A 218 -6.60 -6.14 6.50
CA ALA A 218 -6.93 -5.14 5.50
C ALA A 218 -6.22 -3.83 5.84
N VAL A 219 -5.81 -3.09 4.81
CA VAL A 219 -5.14 -1.80 5.00
C VAL A 219 -6.16 -0.72 5.30
N ALA A 220 -5.81 0.23 6.15
CA ALA A 220 -6.68 1.33 6.52
C ALA A 220 -5.93 2.65 6.48
N ILE A 221 -6.55 3.69 5.93
CA ILE A 221 -5.95 5.02 5.77
C ILE A 221 -6.86 6.07 6.41
N SER A 222 -6.27 6.97 7.19
CA SER A 222 -6.93 8.19 7.65
C SER A 222 -6.15 9.41 7.19
N ASP A 223 -6.79 10.32 6.48
CA ASP A 223 -6.25 11.65 6.23
C ASP A 223 -7.36 12.71 6.36
N ALA A 224 -6.98 13.97 6.55
CA ALA A 224 -7.93 15.05 6.80
C ALA A 224 -8.97 15.25 5.67
N GLY A 225 -8.65 14.86 4.44
CA GLY A 225 -9.54 15.00 3.28
C GLY A 225 -10.38 13.77 2.96
N GLY A 226 -10.10 12.64 3.59
CA GLY A 226 -10.42 11.31 3.08
C GLY A 226 -9.43 10.90 1.98
N PRO A 227 -8.89 9.67 2.03
CA PRO A 227 -8.04 9.14 0.97
C PRO A 227 -8.79 9.03 -0.35
N GLU A 228 -8.09 9.32 -1.44
CA GLU A 228 -8.59 9.06 -2.79
C GLU A 228 -8.57 7.55 -3.04
N ALA A 229 -9.75 6.94 -3.16
CA ALA A 229 -9.87 5.53 -3.45
C ALA A 229 -9.38 5.22 -4.87
N ARG A 230 -8.40 4.32 -4.99
CA ARG A 230 -7.89 3.85 -6.27
C ARG A 230 -7.61 2.35 -6.22
N PRO A 231 -8.22 1.54 -7.11
CA PRO A 231 -7.93 0.12 -7.16
C PRO A 231 -6.50 -0.10 -7.63
N PHE A 232 -5.79 -0.98 -6.92
CA PHE A 232 -4.53 -1.57 -7.36
C PHE A 232 -4.74 -2.99 -7.89
N VAL A 233 -5.98 -3.40 -8.11
CA VAL A 233 -6.34 -4.71 -8.66
C VAL A 233 -5.83 -4.82 -10.08
N PHE A 234 -4.94 -5.79 -10.32
CA PHE A 234 -4.64 -6.22 -11.67
C PHE A 234 -5.77 -7.09 -12.22
N ARG A 235 -6.26 -6.77 -13.43
CA ARG A 235 -7.33 -7.49 -14.08
C ARG A 235 -6.77 -8.54 -15.04
N ALA A 236 -6.40 -9.67 -14.47
CA ALA A 236 -5.86 -10.79 -15.22
C ALA A 236 -6.88 -11.41 -16.18
N LYS A 237 -6.40 -11.92 -17.32
CA LYS A 237 -7.14 -12.81 -18.22
C LYS A 237 -7.45 -14.14 -17.50
N PRO A 238 -8.47 -14.90 -17.94
CA PRO A 238 -8.73 -16.23 -17.40
C PRO A 238 -7.49 -17.13 -17.46
N GLY A 239 -7.07 -17.68 -16.32
CA GLY A 239 -5.90 -18.56 -16.20
C GLY A 239 -4.54 -17.86 -16.12
N GLU A 240 -4.45 -16.56 -16.42
CA GLU A 240 -3.19 -15.80 -16.36
C GLU A 240 -2.66 -15.70 -14.92
N THR A 241 -3.54 -15.49 -13.93
CA THR A 241 -3.17 -15.50 -12.51
C THR A 241 -2.46 -16.78 -12.08
N ASP A 242 -2.90 -17.95 -12.56
CA ASP A 242 -2.30 -19.24 -12.20
C ASP A 242 -0.94 -19.43 -12.89
N GLN A 243 -0.81 -18.96 -14.13
CA GLN A 243 0.47 -18.96 -14.86
C GLN A 243 1.50 -18.06 -14.18
N LEU A 244 1.10 -16.84 -13.84
CA LEU A 244 1.90 -15.87 -13.11
C LEU A 244 2.31 -16.41 -11.73
N ARG A 245 1.38 -17.04 -11.00
CA ARG A 245 1.70 -17.73 -9.74
C ARG A 245 2.75 -18.82 -9.95
N ALA A 246 2.57 -19.70 -10.93
CA ALA A 246 3.51 -20.78 -11.21
C ALA A 246 4.90 -20.25 -11.62
N ALA A 247 4.96 -19.15 -12.36
CA ALA A 247 6.21 -18.47 -12.71
C ALA A 247 6.91 -17.90 -11.47
N MET A 248 6.17 -17.26 -10.57
CA MET A 248 6.70 -16.76 -9.29
C MET A 248 7.14 -17.89 -8.34
N GLU A 249 6.44 -19.02 -8.31
CA GLU A 249 6.88 -20.22 -7.58
C GLU A 249 8.21 -20.74 -8.10
N LYS A 250 8.36 -20.81 -9.43
CA LYS A 250 9.63 -21.24 -10.06
C LYS A 250 10.76 -20.29 -9.69
N LEU A 251 10.51 -18.98 -9.72
CA LEU A 251 11.47 -17.96 -9.31
C LEU A 251 11.84 -18.11 -7.82
N ALA A 252 10.86 -18.31 -6.94
CA ALA A 252 11.09 -18.55 -5.51
C ALA A 252 11.95 -19.80 -5.24
N ARG A 253 11.64 -20.94 -5.89
CA ARG A 253 12.47 -22.16 -5.80
C ARG A 253 13.90 -21.90 -6.26
N ALA A 254 14.07 -21.14 -7.34
CA ALA A 254 15.39 -20.80 -7.86
C ALA A 254 16.21 -19.97 -6.87
N GLU A 255 15.60 -19.05 -6.10
CA GLU A 255 16.30 -18.29 -5.06
C GLU A 255 16.75 -19.18 -3.89
N ILE A 256 15.91 -20.12 -3.46
CA ILE A 256 16.29 -21.08 -2.41
C ILE A 256 17.42 -22.00 -2.91
N ASP A 257 17.35 -22.49 -4.14
CA ASP A 257 18.38 -23.36 -4.71
C ASP A 257 19.73 -22.66 -4.90
N LYS A 258 19.76 -21.33 -5.08
CA LYS A 258 21.02 -20.57 -5.11
C LYS A 258 21.79 -20.70 -3.79
N LEU A 259 21.08 -20.65 -2.65
CA LEU A 259 21.69 -20.82 -1.33
C LEU A 259 22.17 -22.26 -1.07
N ARG A 260 21.50 -23.25 -1.67
CA ARG A 260 21.93 -24.65 -1.58
C ARG A 260 23.23 -24.89 -2.37
N LYS A 261 23.42 -24.17 -3.48
CA LYS A 261 24.57 -24.31 -4.38
C LYS A 261 25.80 -23.52 -3.96
N THR A 262 25.67 -22.51 -3.10
CA THR A 262 26.83 -21.83 -2.51
C THR A 262 27.59 -22.80 -1.61
N PRO A 263 28.84 -23.18 -1.95
CA PRO A 263 29.61 -24.09 -1.12
C PRO A 263 29.84 -23.46 0.25
N LYS A 264 29.57 -24.21 1.32
CA LYS A 264 30.07 -23.89 2.66
C LYS A 264 31.60 -23.73 2.54
N PRO A 265 32.23 -22.64 3.02
CA PRO A 265 33.66 -22.44 2.83
C PRO A 265 34.42 -23.67 3.34
N PRO A 266 35.34 -24.23 2.55
CA PRO A 266 36.12 -25.37 2.98
C PRO A 266 36.99 -24.92 4.16
N VAL A 267 36.76 -25.51 5.34
CA VAL A 267 37.81 -25.62 6.35
C VAL A 267 38.83 -26.57 5.75
N THR A 268 39.87 -26.06 5.08
CA THR A 268 40.97 -26.93 4.65
C THR A 268 42.29 -26.18 4.59
N GLN A 269 43.17 -26.54 5.52
CA GLN A 269 44.62 -26.45 5.32
C GLN A 269 44.97 -27.25 4.07
N GLY A 270 45.58 -26.58 3.09
CA GLY A 270 45.65 -27.05 1.71
C GLY A 270 46.62 -28.19 1.45
N HIS A 271 46.32 -28.91 0.36
CA HIS A 271 47.34 -29.50 -0.51
C HIS A 271 47.02 -29.15 -1.96
N PRO A 272 47.98 -28.63 -2.75
CA PRO A 272 47.74 -28.25 -4.14
C PRO A 272 47.97 -29.45 -5.06
N GLY A 273 46.95 -29.79 -5.85
CA GLY A 273 47.14 -30.70 -6.99
C GLY A 273 45.96 -31.64 -7.24
N MET A 274 44.82 -31.11 -7.68
CA MET A 274 43.87 -31.94 -8.43
C MET A 274 43.06 -31.07 -9.39
N ARG A 275 43.06 -31.45 -10.67
CA ARG A 275 42.24 -30.84 -11.73
C ARG A 275 40.78 -30.83 -11.32
N GLN A 276 40.14 -29.66 -11.35
CA GLN A 276 38.70 -29.51 -11.12
C GLN A 276 37.93 -30.27 -12.20
N ARG A 277 37.43 -31.45 -11.84
CA ARG A 277 36.41 -32.16 -12.58
C ARG A 277 35.12 -31.34 -12.46
N THR A 278 34.58 -30.86 -13.57
CA THR A 278 33.26 -30.22 -13.64
C THR A 278 32.24 -31.16 -13.00
N LEU A 279 31.83 -30.84 -11.78
CA LEU A 279 30.80 -31.58 -11.05
C LEU A 279 29.51 -31.50 -11.86
N SER A 280 28.92 -32.66 -12.16
CA SER A 280 27.60 -32.71 -12.78
C SER A 280 26.63 -31.94 -11.91
N SER A 281 25.76 -31.15 -12.54
CA SER A 281 24.63 -30.53 -11.87
C SER A 281 23.78 -31.65 -11.28
N THR A 282 23.95 -31.94 -9.98
CA THR A 282 23.02 -32.80 -9.28
C THR A 282 21.66 -32.13 -9.42
N SER A 283 20.74 -32.73 -10.17
CA SER A 283 19.37 -32.23 -10.27
C SER A 283 18.70 -32.57 -8.95
N TRP A 284 18.58 -31.57 -8.08
CA TRP A 284 17.91 -31.72 -6.80
C TRP A 284 16.40 -31.82 -7.10
N PRO A 285 15.64 -32.71 -6.44
CA PRO A 285 14.20 -32.79 -6.66
C PRO A 285 13.54 -31.43 -6.38
N PRO A 286 12.45 -31.08 -7.10
CA PRO A 286 11.76 -29.81 -6.89
C PRO A 286 11.36 -29.62 -5.43
N LEU A 287 11.74 -28.48 -4.85
CA LEU A 287 11.37 -28.11 -3.49
C LEU A 287 9.86 -27.90 -3.38
N THR A 288 9.23 -28.55 -2.40
CA THR A 288 7.83 -28.28 -2.04
C THR A 288 7.74 -26.96 -1.29
N LEU A 289 6.96 -26.02 -1.83
CA LEU A 289 6.63 -24.75 -1.19
C LEU A 289 5.33 -24.90 -0.38
N GLN A 290 5.30 -24.30 0.80
CA GLN A 290 4.20 -24.33 1.76
C GLN A 290 3.87 -22.89 2.19
N ASP A 291 2.71 -22.68 2.83
CA ASP A 291 2.31 -21.39 3.40
C ASP A 291 2.38 -20.23 2.37
N ALA A 292 1.98 -20.51 1.12
CA ALA A 292 2.17 -19.60 0.00
C ALA A 292 1.19 -18.41 0.04
N ILE A 293 1.73 -17.20 -0.06
CA ILE A 293 1.00 -15.94 -0.21
C ILE A 293 1.40 -15.33 -1.55
N PHE A 294 0.41 -14.97 -2.36
CA PHE A 294 0.63 -14.42 -3.69
C PHE A 294 -0.25 -13.19 -3.90
N GLY A 295 0.38 -12.08 -4.29
CA GLY A 295 -0.28 -10.83 -4.65
C GLY A 295 0.13 -10.37 -6.04
N ILE A 296 -0.81 -9.75 -6.76
CA ILE A 296 -0.59 -9.10 -8.06
C ILE A 296 -1.24 -7.72 -7.99
N PHE A 297 -0.44 -6.67 -8.21
CA PHE A 297 -0.88 -5.30 -8.01
C PHE A 297 -0.49 -4.39 -9.18
N ASP A 298 -1.46 -3.66 -9.73
CA ASP A 298 -1.21 -2.57 -10.69
C ASP A 298 -1.01 -1.25 -9.95
N VAL A 299 0.14 -1.13 -9.26
CA VAL A 299 0.47 0.01 -8.39
C VAL A 299 0.66 1.33 -9.14
N ASN A 300 0.87 1.28 -10.46
CA ASN A 300 1.07 2.43 -11.32
C ASN A 300 -0.14 2.76 -12.19
N SER A 301 -1.21 1.96 -12.11
CA SER A 301 -2.42 2.07 -12.95
C SER A 301 -2.11 2.11 -14.45
N ASN A 302 -1.09 1.35 -14.87
CA ASN A 302 -0.60 1.29 -16.24
C ASN A 302 -0.67 -0.13 -16.82
N ASN A 303 -1.37 -1.04 -16.14
CA ASN A 303 -1.49 -2.45 -16.50
C ASN A 303 -0.14 -3.18 -16.62
N ALA A 304 0.88 -2.71 -15.91
CA ALA A 304 2.15 -3.41 -15.72
C ALA A 304 2.25 -3.83 -14.25
N PRO A 305 1.75 -5.02 -13.87
CA PRO A 305 1.63 -5.40 -12.48
C PRO A 305 3.00 -5.72 -11.86
N ILE A 306 3.11 -5.43 -10.56
CA ILE A 306 4.11 -6.07 -9.70
C ILE A 306 3.50 -7.31 -9.07
N LEU A 307 4.23 -8.41 -9.15
CA LEU A 307 3.91 -9.68 -8.52
C LEU A 307 4.74 -9.83 -7.26
N VAL A 308 4.12 -10.33 -6.20
CA VAL A 308 4.78 -10.63 -4.94
C VAL A 308 4.41 -12.04 -4.51
N TYR A 309 5.41 -12.87 -4.20
CA TYR A 309 5.20 -14.24 -3.75
C TYR A 309 6.03 -14.51 -2.52
N SER A 310 5.40 -15.00 -1.46
CA SER A 310 6.04 -15.42 -0.21
C SER A 310 5.68 -16.87 0.08
N ALA A 311 6.63 -17.68 0.56
CA ALA A 311 6.38 -19.06 0.94
C ALA A 311 7.42 -19.58 1.91
N ALA A 312 7.19 -20.78 2.45
CA ALA A 312 8.16 -21.54 3.21
C ALA A 312 8.55 -22.84 2.49
N ALA A 313 9.76 -23.33 2.74
CA ALA A 313 10.22 -24.64 2.29
C ALA A 313 11.09 -25.29 3.37
N ILE A 314 11.13 -26.62 3.42
CA ILE A 314 12.09 -27.35 4.24
C ILE A 314 13.29 -27.71 3.37
N VAL A 315 14.47 -27.23 3.76
CA VAL A 315 15.74 -27.44 3.04
C VAL A 315 16.75 -28.00 4.02
N ASP A 316 17.20 -29.23 3.78
CA ASP A 316 18.18 -29.94 4.62
C ASP A 316 17.81 -29.93 6.12
N GLY A 317 16.51 -30.07 6.41
CA GLY A 317 15.95 -30.06 7.76
C GLY A 317 15.69 -28.67 8.35
N VAL A 318 16.03 -27.59 7.65
CA VAL A 318 15.82 -26.20 8.10
C VAL A 318 14.63 -25.59 7.38
N LYS A 319 13.71 -24.96 8.12
CA LYS A 319 12.61 -24.18 7.52
C LYS A 319 13.19 -22.86 6.97
N LYS A 320 13.05 -22.67 5.67
CA LYS A 320 13.45 -21.47 4.93
C LYS A 320 12.21 -20.71 4.53
N TYR A 321 12.28 -19.39 4.60
CA TYR A 321 11.25 -18.47 4.12
C TYR A 321 11.79 -17.73 2.93
N VAL A 322 10.98 -17.56 1.88
CA VAL A 322 11.34 -16.82 0.68
C VAL A 322 10.28 -15.78 0.39
N THR A 323 10.70 -14.58 0.02
CA THR A 323 9.85 -13.54 -0.57
C THR A 323 10.53 -13.03 -1.83
N VAL A 324 9.79 -12.99 -2.93
CA VAL A 324 10.26 -12.50 -4.22
C VAL A 324 9.25 -11.53 -4.81
N ALA A 325 9.74 -10.49 -5.47
CA ALA A 325 8.90 -9.57 -6.23
C ALA A 325 9.47 -9.34 -7.62
N ALA A 326 8.58 -9.25 -8.61
CA ALA A 326 8.94 -9.07 -10.01
C ALA A 326 7.91 -8.21 -10.74
N TRP A 327 8.37 -7.39 -11.69
CA TRP A 327 7.50 -6.77 -12.69
C TRP A 327 7.21 -7.77 -13.80
N GLU A 328 5.98 -7.75 -14.29
CA GLU A 328 5.68 -8.31 -15.60
C GLU A 328 6.04 -7.29 -16.68
N GLU A 329 6.83 -7.73 -17.65
CA GLU A 329 7.24 -6.94 -18.81
C GLU A 329 6.26 -7.10 -19.97
N ILE A 330 6.41 -6.27 -21.01
CA ILE A 330 5.55 -6.26 -22.20
C ILE A 330 5.58 -7.61 -22.94
N ASP A 331 6.66 -8.36 -22.83
CA ASP A 331 6.84 -9.69 -23.43
C ASP A 331 6.37 -10.84 -22.52
N GLU A 332 5.59 -10.54 -21.47
CA GLU A 332 5.09 -11.48 -20.46
C GLU A 332 6.23 -12.15 -19.65
N SER A 333 7.46 -11.62 -19.74
CA SER A 333 8.58 -12.07 -18.91
C SER A 333 8.56 -11.40 -17.53
N LEU A 334 9.16 -12.06 -16.54
CA LEU A 334 9.24 -11.53 -15.18
C LEU A 334 10.62 -10.92 -14.92
N ARG A 335 10.66 -9.60 -14.72
CA ARG A 335 11.86 -8.91 -14.22
C ARG A 335 11.83 -8.90 -12.69
N LYS A 336 12.63 -9.77 -12.08
CA LYS A 336 12.82 -9.80 -10.62
C LYS A 336 13.45 -8.51 -10.12
N VAL A 337 12.80 -7.84 -9.18
CA VAL A 337 13.30 -6.61 -8.51
C VAL A 337 13.60 -6.81 -7.03
N PHE A 338 13.15 -7.92 -6.45
CA PHE A 338 13.40 -8.26 -5.06
C PHE A 338 13.49 -9.77 -4.85
N ALA A 339 14.40 -10.17 -3.97
CA ALA A 339 14.46 -11.52 -3.42
C ALA A 339 15.06 -11.47 -2.02
N GLN A 340 14.39 -12.12 -1.08
CA GLN A 340 14.89 -12.33 0.26
C GLN A 340 14.64 -13.78 0.66
N VAL A 341 15.64 -14.42 1.22
CA VAL A 341 15.51 -15.76 1.81
C VAL A 341 16.09 -15.71 3.21
N THR A 342 15.32 -16.19 4.19
CA THR A 342 15.70 -16.22 5.61
C THR A 342 15.30 -17.56 6.24
N ASP A 343 15.61 -17.74 7.52
CA ASP A 343 15.18 -18.87 8.36
C ASP A 343 14.98 -18.40 9.80
N ASP A 344 14.53 -19.30 10.67
CA ASP A 344 14.25 -19.00 12.07
C ASP A 344 15.46 -18.46 12.87
N HIS A 345 16.69 -18.66 12.39
CA HIS A 345 17.91 -18.21 13.06
C HIS A 345 18.43 -16.86 12.55
N HIS A 346 17.83 -16.30 11.49
CA HIS A 346 18.28 -15.05 10.86
C HIS A 346 17.16 -14.00 10.76
N LEU A 347 16.11 -14.14 11.56
CA LEU A 347 14.97 -13.22 11.59
C LEU A 347 15.33 -11.83 12.14
N ASP A 348 16.45 -11.73 12.87
CA ASP A 348 17.06 -10.49 13.35
C ASP A 348 17.63 -9.64 12.19
N VAL A 349 18.27 -10.28 11.20
CA VAL A 349 18.87 -9.60 10.04
C VAL A 349 17.86 -9.44 8.91
N TYR A 350 17.15 -10.51 8.57
CA TYR A 350 16.19 -10.54 7.47
C TYR A 350 14.86 -11.08 7.98
N PRO A 351 13.83 -10.23 8.14
CA PRO A 351 12.54 -10.69 8.62
C PRO A 351 11.89 -11.62 7.59
N ARG A 352 11.03 -12.53 8.02
CA ARG A 352 10.11 -13.19 7.09
C ARG A 352 9.08 -12.14 6.64
N LEU A 353 8.93 -11.95 5.34
CA LEU A 353 7.97 -11.00 4.78
C LEU A 353 6.73 -11.72 4.26
N GLU A 354 5.55 -11.18 4.56
CA GLU A 354 4.27 -11.59 4.02
C GLU A 354 3.56 -10.35 3.50
N VAL A 355 3.23 -10.32 2.20
CA VAL A 355 2.50 -9.19 1.62
C VAL A 355 1.09 -9.14 2.20
N ILE A 356 0.67 -7.95 2.61
CA ILE A 356 -0.70 -7.69 3.06
C ILE A 356 -1.50 -7.16 1.87
N ASP A 357 -1.08 -6.02 1.32
CA ASP A 357 -1.80 -5.33 0.25
C ASP A 357 -0.93 -4.25 -0.41
N ALA A 358 -1.42 -3.70 -1.52
CA ALA A 358 -0.96 -2.42 -2.06
C ALA A 358 -1.76 -1.25 -1.47
N VAL A 359 -1.09 -0.13 -1.22
CA VAL A 359 -1.64 1.04 -0.55
C VAL A 359 -1.05 2.34 -1.10
N ASP A 360 -1.85 3.38 -1.30
CA ASP A 360 -1.34 4.73 -1.54
C ASP A 360 -0.87 5.32 -0.19
N ALA A 361 0.35 4.97 0.22
CA ALA A 361 0.90 5.39 1.51
C ALA A 361 1.24 6.89 1.50
N ARG A 362 1.60 7.42 0.32
CA ARG A 362 2.08 8.80 0.14
C ARG A 362 1.01 9.82 -0.21
N GLY A 363 -0.20 9.40 -0.57
CA GLY A 363 -1.24 10.31 -1.07
C GLY A 363 -0.96 10.85 -2.46
N ASN A 364 -0.19 10.10 -3.27
CA ASN A 364 0.24 10.50 -4.61
C ASN A 364 -0.40 9.64 -5.72
N SER A 365 -1.41 8.84 -5.37
CA SER A 365 -2.12 7.95 -6.30
C SER A 365 -1.26 6.83 -6.90
N ARG A 366 -0.10 6.52 -6.30
CA ARG A 366 0.71 5.35 -6.63
C ARG A 366 0.73 4.39 -5.45
N GLY A 367 0.81 3.09 -5.74
CA GLY A 367 0.84 2.06 -4.73
C GLY A 367 2.25 1.83 -4.17
N GLU A 368 2.34 1.82 -2.85
CA GLU A 368 3.36 1.14 -2.08
C GLU A 368 2.87 -0.26 -1.67
N LEU A 369 3.79 -1.17 -1.35
CA LEU A 369 3.47 -2.50 -0.87
C LEU A 369 3.64 -2.56 0.65
N LEU A 370 2.57 -2.92 1.36
CA LEU A 370 2.60 -3.15 2.79
C LEU A 370 2.85 -4.62 3.09
N PHE A 371 3.83 -4.88 3.95
CA PHE A 371 4.19 -6.20 4.41
C PHE A 371 4.01 -6.33 5.91
N ARG A 372 3.57 -7.52 6.33
CA ARG A 372 3.85 -8.04 7.66
C ARG A 372 5.26 -8.61 7.65
N ALA A 373 6.06 -8.22 8.63
CA ALA A 373 7.43 -8.68 8.82
C ALA A 373 7.53 -9.41 10.15
N PHE A 374 8.04 -10.64 10.16
CA PHE A 374 8.29 -11.42 11.37
C PHE A 374 9.78 -11.38 11.67
N GLY A 375 10.15 -10.73 12.76
CA GLY A 375 11.50 -10.72 13.32
C GLY A 375 11.62 -11.58 14.58
N ASP A 376 12.80 -11.58 15.17
CA ASP A 376 13.08 -12.19 16.48
C ASP A 376 12.31 -11.51 17.63
N GLN A 377 12.10 -10.19 17.55
CA GLN A 377 11.34 -9.40 18.52
C GLN A 377 9.82 -9.44 18.29
N GLY A 378 9.35 -10.17 17.26
CA GLY A 378 7.94 -10.35 16.95
C GLY A 378 7.51 -9.74 15.62
N ASN A 379 6.22 -9.44 15.52
CA ASN A 379 5.59 -9.00 14.27
C ASN A 379 5.64 -7.48 14.17
N ARG A 380 6.02 -6.99 12.99
CA ARG A 380 6.08 -5.58 12.64
C ARG A 380 5.55 -5.37 11.22
N PHE A 381 5.43 -4.11 10.83
CA PHE A 381 5.01 -3.72 9.50
C PHE A 381 6.11 -2.94 8.78
N ALA A 382 6.25 -3.22 7.48
CA ALA A 382 7.20 -2.55 6.60
C ALA A 382 6.49 -2.09 5.31
N LEU A 383 6.80 -0.89 4.87
CA LEU A 383 6.36 -0.35 3.59
C LEU A 383 7.52 -0.38 2.60
N TYR A 384 7.24 -0.88 1.41
CA TYR A 384 8.17 -0.88 0.31
C TYR A 384 7.62 -0.11 -0.88
N HIS A 385 8.49 0.63 -1.55
CA HIS A 385 8.20 1.30 -2.81
C HIS A 385 8.69 0.43 -3.99
N PRO A 386 7.78 0.04 -4.91
CA PRO A 386 8.16 -0.63 -6.15
C PRO A 386 8.87 0.34 -7.12
N GLY A 387 10.19 0.27 -7.20
CA GLY A 387 11.00 0.94 -8.22
C GLY A 387 11.13 0.12 -9.50
N PRO A 388 11.71 0.69 -10.58
CA PRO A 388 11.90 -0.03 -11.84
C PRO A 388 12.75 -1.31 -11.70
N ASP A 389 13.81 -1.23 -10.90
CA ASP A 389 14.84 -2.28 -10.77
C ASP A 389 14.99 -2.80 -9.33
N SER A 390 14.27 -2.22 -8.38
CA SER A 390 14.41 -2.48 -6.94
C SER A 390 13.05 -2.42 -6.24
N LEU A 391 12.95 -3.12 -5.10
CA LEU A 391 11.88 -2.91 -4.13
C LEU A 391 12.51 -2.22 -2.90
N GLU A 392 12.22 -0.93 -2.73
CA GLU A 392 12.92 -0.07 -1.78
C GLU A 392 12.16 0.00 -0.45
N LEU A 393 12.84 -0.31 0.66
CA LEU A 393 12.27 -0.12 2.00
C LEU A 393 12.16 1.38 2.29
N ILE A 394 10.96 1.86 2.61
CA ILE A 394 10.70 3.29 2.85
C ILE A 394 10.20 3.58 4.26
N PHE A 395 9.74 2.55 4.98
CA PHE A 395 9.36 2.63 6.39
C PHE A 395 9.39 1.23 7.02
N ASP A 396 9.87 1.17 8.26
CA ASP A 396 9.92 -0.04 9.05
C ASP A 396 9.63 0.28 10.53
N SER A 397 8.56 -0.30 11.07
CA SER A 397 8.13 -0.04 12.45
C SER A 397 9.11 -0.53 13.52
N ALA A 398 10.02 -1.48 13.27
CA ALA A 398 11.03 -1.82 14.30
C ALA A 398 12.17 -0.80 14.41
N SER A 399 12.50 -0.08 13.32
CA SER A 399 13.53 0.96 13.39
C SER A 399 13.13 2.06 14.38
N ALA A 400 11.83 2.36 14.46
CA ALA A 400 11.28 3.30 15.42
C ALA A 400 11.15 2.74 16.85
N GLN A 401 11.05 1.41 17.01
CA GLN A 401 11.06 0.77 18.33
C GLN A 401 12.46 0.73 18.97
N SER A 402 13.53 0.73 18.16
CA SER A 402 14.92 0.68 18.65
C SER A 402 15.41 1.98 19.31
N GLU A 403 14.69 3.09 19.14
CA GLU A 403 14.98 4.38 19.79
C GLU A 403 14.22 4.59 21.11
N ARG A 404 13.56 3.54 21.65
CA ARG A 404 12.84 3.58 22.94
C ARG A 404 13.73 3.31 24.15
#